data_AF-A0AAQ6IK87-F1
#
_entry.id   AF-A0AAQ6IK87-F1
#
_cell.length_a   1.000
_cell.length_b   1.000
_cell.length_c   1.000
_cell.angle_alpha   90.00
_cell.angle_beta   90.00
_cell.angle_gamma   90.00
#
_symmetry.space_group_name_H-M   'P 1'
#
loop_
_entity.id
_entity.type
_entity.pdbx_description
1 polymer ?
#
loop_
_entity_poly.entity_id
_entity_poly.type
_entity_poly.pdbx_seq_one_letter_code
_entity_poly.pdbx_strand_id
1 'polypeptide(L)' 'MSLLFLRDILHSNTTRYLVMNFSGEGCFGKVAKCLDLVTAKMAAVKILKIDEEHFIQMNFPLGEH' A
#
# COMPACT_ATOMS: atom_id res chain seq x y z
N MET A 1 15.72 -5.88 4.08
CA MET A 1 15.21 -4.66 3.39
C MET A 1 14.50 -5.06 2.10
N SER A 2 13.19 -5.24 2.12
CA SER A 2 12.41 -5.28 0.89
C SER A 2 12.26 -3.85 0.37
N LEU A 3 13.00 -3.49 -0.68
CA LEU A 3 12.81 -2.21 -1.36
C LEU A 3 11.49 -2.27 -2.14
N LEU A 4 10.47 -1.52 -1.68
CA LEU A 4 9.24 -1.31 -2.43
C LEU A 4 9.39 -0.10 -3.35
N PHE A 5 9.05 -0.29 -4.63
CA PHE A 5 9.16 0.70 -5.69
C PHE A 5 7.79 1.04 -6.29
N LEU A 6 7.78 2.07 -7.14
CA LEU A 6 6.61 2.38 -7.95
C LEU A 6 6.32 1.21 -8.90
N ARG A 7 5.03 0.95 -9.13
CA ARG A 7 4.50 -0.15 -9.96
C ARG A 7 4.70 -1.55 -9.39
N ASP A 8 5.21 -1.68 -8.17
CA ASP A 8 5.14 -2.94 -7.45
C ASP A 8 3.68 -3.33 -7.19
N ILE A 9 3.43 -4.64 -7.18
CA ILE A 9 2.12 -5.20 -6.86
C ILE A 9 2.19 -5.73 -5.43
N LEU A 10 1.44 -5.10 -4.54
CA LEU A 10 1.20 -5.62 -3.19
C LEU A 10 0.06 -6.64 -3.27
N HIS A 11 0.32 -7.86 -2.85
CA HIS A 11 -0.65 -8.95 -2.89
C HIS A 11 -1.11 -9.29 -1.48
N SER A 12 -2.42 -9.43 -1.30
CA SER A 12 -3.02 -10.10 -0.15
C SER A 12 -3.89 -11.25 -0.64
N ASN A 13 -4.42 -12.05 0.28
CA ASN A 13 -5.23 -13.22 -0.09
C ASN A 13 -6.52 -12.86 -0.86
N THR A 14 -6.98 -11.60 -0.77
CA THR A 14 -8.26 -11.16 -1.33
C THR A 14 -8.15 -10.00 -2.32
N THR A 15 -6.98 -9.34 -2.40
CA THR A 15 -6.81 -8.17 -3.27
C THR A 15 -5.38 -7.99 -3.74
N ARG A 16 -5.22 -7.17 -4.77
CA ARG A 16 -3.94 -6.78 -5.37
C ARG A 16 -3.94 -5.28 -5.54
N TYR A 17 -2.89 -4.63 -5.07
CA TYR A 17 -2.73 -3.18 -5.15
C TYR A 17 -1.49 -2.84 -5.98
N LEU A 18 -1.67 -2.02 -7.01
CA LEU A 18 -0.56 -1.45 -7.76
C LEU A 18 -0.09 -0.17 -7.08
N VAL A 19 1.18 -0.10 -6.68
CA VAL A 19 1.76 1.10 -6.05
C VAL A 19 1.89 2.21 -7.10
N MET A 20 1.10 3.26 -6.95
CA MET A 20 1.07 4.40 -7.88
C MET A 20 1.98 5.53 -7.43
N ASN A 21 2.02 5.81 -6.12
CA ASN A 21 2.89 6.81 -5.52
C ASN A 21 3.10 6.54 -4.03
N PHE A 22 4.11 7.17 -3.42
CA PHE A 22 4.27 7.24 -1.98
C PHE A 22 3.81 8.60 -1.46
N SER A 23 2.94 8.59 -0.45
CA SER A 23 2.34 9.80 0.10
C SER A 23 2.95 10.25 1.42
N GLY A 24 3.71 9.37 2.11
CA GLY A 24 4.44 9.75 3.32
C GLY A 24 5.11 8.57 4.00
N GLU A 25 5.99 8.88 4.95
CA GLU A 25 6.66 7.91 5.81
C GLU A 25 6.64 8.43 7.24
N GLY A 26 6.31 7.55 8.19
CA GLY A 26 6.34 7.85 9.61
C GLY A 26 7.03 6.76 10.41
N CYS A 27 6.98 6.90 11.74
CA CYS A 27 7.60 5.97 12.68
C CYS A 27 7.23 4.50 12.41
N PHE A 28 5.94 4.24 12.15
CA PHE A 28 5.40 2.89 12.00
C PHE A 28 5.49 2.32 10.58
N GLY A 29 5.88 3.10 9.58
CA GLY A 29 5.84 2.63 8.20
C GLY A 29 5.63 3.71 7.14
N LYS A 30 5.44 3.25 5.90
CA LYS A 30 5.26 4.08 4.71
C LYS A 30 3.81 4.03 4.25
N VAL A 31 3.28 5.13 3.74
CA VAL A 31 1.95 5.19 3.12
C VAL A 31 2.13 5.33 1.61
N ALA A 32 1.46 4.46 0.86
CA ALA A 32 1.42 4.46 -0.59
C ALA A 32 0.00 4.71 -1.08
N LYS A 33 -0.13 5.55 -2.11
CA LYS A 33 -1.34 5.61 -2.94
C LYS A 33 -1.27 4.45 -3.92
N CYS A 34 -2.27 3.59 -3.88
CA CYS A 34 -2.33 2.41 -4.72
C CYS A 34 -3.64 2.35 -5.50
N LEU A 35 -3.61 1.70 -6.66
CA LEU A 35 -4.81 1.29 -7.37
C LEU A 35 -5.17 -0.13 -6.93
N ASP A 36 -6.34 -0.31 -6.35
CA ASP A 36 -6.94 -1.62 -6.13
C ASP A 36 -7.29 -2.24 -7.49
N LEU A 37 -6.62 -3.33 -7.86
CA LEU A 37 -6.80 -4.00 -9.14
C LEU A 37 -8.08 -4.84 -9.21
N VAL A 38 -8.75 -5.09 -8.07
CA VAL A 38 -10.04 -5.79 -8.01
C VAL A 38 -11.18 -4.81 -8.19
N THR A 39 -11.14 -3.68 -7.47
CA THR A 39 -12.25 -2.70 -7.46
C THR A 39 -12.04 -1.52 -8.41
N ALA A 40 -10.85 -1.40 -9.00
CA ALA A 40 -10.41 -0.26 -9.81
C ALA A 40 -10.45 1.09 -9.08
N LYS A 41 -10.41 1.10 -7.75
CA LYS A 41 -10.45 2.30 -6.91
C LYS A 41 -9.09 2.66 -6.34
N MET A 42 -8.87 3.95 -6.09
CA MET A 42 -7.67 4.43 -5.43
C MET A 42 -7.78 4.23 -3.91
N ALA A 43 -6.72 3.71 -3.29
CA ALA A 43 -6.65 3.47 -1.86
C ALA A 43 -5.34 4.00 -1.26
N ALA A 44 -5.40 4.43 -0.01
CA ALA A 44 -4.21 4.64 0.80
C ALA A 44 -3.87 3.34 1.53
N VAL A 45 -2.63 2.88 1.33
CA VAL A 45 -2.09 1.64 1.85
C VAL A 45 -0.97 1.97 2.81
N LYS A 46 -1.10 1.53 4.07
CA LYS A 46 -0.01 1.63 5.05
C LYS A 46 0.82 0.35 5.04
N ILE A 47 2.09 0.48 4.66
CA ILE A 47 3.11 -0.56 4.69
C ILE A 47 3.83 -0.44 6.03
N LEU A 48 3.67 -1.43 6.90
CA LEU A 48 4.29 -1.43 8.23
C LEU A 48 5.77 -1.78 8.12
N LYS A 49 6.62 -1.06 8.86
CA LYS A 49 8.00 -1.47 9.13
C LYS A 49 7.94 -2.52 10.25
N ILE A 50 8.26 -3.75 9.92
CA ILE A 50 8.33 -4.86 10.87
C ILE A 50 9.74 -5.39 10.71
N ASP A 51 10.43 -5.58 11.83
CA ASP A 51 11.74 -6.21 11.84
C ASP A 51 11.58 -7.59 11.17
N GLU A 52 12.18 -7.69 9.98
CA GLU A 52 12.36 -8.87 9.12
C GLU A 52 11.20 -9.39 8.25
N GLU A 53 9.91 -9.19 8.56
CA GLU A 53 8.82 -9.55 7.62
C GLU A 53 7.63 -8.57 7.64
N HIS A 54 7.49 -7.76 6.58
CA HIS A 54 6.40 -6.79 6.43
C HIS A 54 5.06 -7.47 6.10
N PHE A 55 4.13 -7.48 7.06
CA PHE A 55 2.71 -7.75 6.82
C PHE A 55 1.96 -6.45 6.50
N ILE A 56 1.13 -6.46 5.45
CA ILE A 56 0.26 -5.35 4.97
C ILE A 56 -1.19 -5.94 4.99
N GLN A 57 -2.30 -5.26 5.35
CA GLN A 57 -2.77 -3.95 4.90
C GLN A 57 -4.03 -3.49 5.65
N MET A 58 -4.04 -2.24 6.11
CA MET A 58 -5.26 -1.52 6.50
C MET A 58 -5.62 -0.60 5.32
N ASN A 59 -6.73 -0.89 4.65
CA ASN A 59 -7.21 -0.14 3.48
C ASN A 59 -8.06 1.05 3.93
N PHE A 60 -7.66 2.27 3.60
CA PHE A 60 -8.49 3.45 3.75
C PHE A 60 -8.96 3.91 2.36
N PRO A 61 -10.28 3.94 2.08
CA PRO A 61 -10.79 4.49 0.83
C PRO A 61 -10.43 5.97 0.76
N LEU A 62 -9.85 6.39 -0.37
CA LEU A 62 -9.64 7.80 -0.64
C LEU A 62 -11.01 8.39 -1.00
N GLY A 63 -11.51 9.30 -0.18
CA GLY A 63 -12.77 9.99 -0.45
C GLY A 63 -12.69 10.74 -1.78
N GLU A 64 -13.78 10.71 -2.53
CA GLU A 64 -13.99 11.56 -3.71
C GLU A 64 -14.25 12.98 -3.18
N HIS A 65 -13.35 13.92 -3.48
CA HIS A 65 -13.52 15.35 -3.18
C HIS A 65 -14.17 16.05 -4.37
#